data_AF-A0A819KP63-F1
#
_entry.id   AF-A0A819KP63-F1
#
_cell.length_a   1.000
_cell.length_b   1.000
_cell.length_c   1.000
_cell.angle_alpha   90.00
_cell.angle_beta   90.00
_cell.angle_gamma   90.00
#
_symmetry.space_group_name_H-M   'P 1'
#
loop_
_entity.id
_entity.type
_entity.pdbx_description
1 polymer ?
#
loop_
_entity_poly.entity_id
_entity_poly.type
_entity_poly.pdbx_seq_one_letter_code
_entity_poly.pdbx_strand_id
1 'polypeptide(L)'
;MASRKTKEIENHLQVEHAVHIGKIQSLLSTVLPQVDKKSPGRNPKRYKALLTCVICTGDAHGYNFDAISCESCKAFFRRNALQPAEKFKCRGTGSCDVTFNARKRCKRCRLEKCLASGMRKEWILSDKE
;
A
#
# COMPACT_ATOMS: atom_id res chain seq x y z
N MET A 1 -55.92 -7.16 -4.20
CA MET A 1 -55.21 -7.90 -5.27
C MET A 1 -54.11 -7.00 -5.81
N ALA A 2 -52.86 -7.16 -5.36
CA ALA A 2 -51.75 -6.31 -5.81
C ALA A 2 -51.45 -6.54 -7.30
N SER A 3 -51.50 -5.46 -8.08
CA SER A 3 -51.40 -5.48 -9.54
C SER A 3 -50.08 -6.11 -10.00
N ARG A 4 -50.11 -6.90 -11.09
CA ARG A 4 -48.92 -7.56 -11.66
C ARG A 4 -47.75 -6.59 -11.88
N LYS A 5 -48.04 -5.31 -12.15
CA LYS A 5 -47.05 -4.22 -12.29
C LYS A 5 -46.25 -3.92 -11.01
N THR A 6 -46.82 -4.05 -9.82
CA THR A 6 -46.07 -3.75 -8.57
C THR A 6 -45.08 -4.86 -8.23
N LYS A 7 -45.45 -6.12 -8.53
CA LYS A 7 -44.58 -7.28 -8.34
C LYS A 7 -43.36 -7.27 -9.26
N GLU A 8 -43.51 -6.80 -10.51
CA GLU A 8 -42.38 -6.67 -11.46
C GLU A 8 -41.36 -5.60 -11.01
N ILE A 9 -41.84 -4.48 -10.45
CA ILE A 9 -40.96 -3.41 -9.93
C ILE A 9 -40.23 -3.87 -8.66
N GLU A 10 -40.91 -4.57 -7.74
CA GLU A 10 -40.29 -5.17 -6.56
C GLU A 10 -39.22 -6.18 -6.95
N ASN A 11 -39.49 -7.04 -7.94
CA ASN A 11 -38.53 -8.02 -8.43
C ASN A 11 -37.31 -7.34 -9.08
N HIS A 12 -37.52 -6.28 -9.87
CA HIS A 12 -36.42 -5.52 -10.48
C HIS A 12 -35.55 -4.82 -9.42
N LEU A 13 -36.16 -4.25 -8.37
CA LEU A 13 -35.42 -3.62 -7.28
C LEU A 13 -34.62 -4.65 -6.45
N GLN A 14 -35.17 -5.86 -6.27
CA GLN A 14 -34.46 -6.96 -5.62
C GLN A 14 -33.29 -7.48 -6.48
N VAL A 15 -33.43 -7.53 -7.81
CA VAL A 15 -32.36 -7.94 -8.73
C VAL A 15 -31.22 -6.92 -8.75
N GLU A 16 -31.51 -5.62 -8.82
CA GLU A 16 -30.49 -4.56 -8.79
C GLU A 16 -29.68 -4.57 -7.48
N HIS A 17 -30.35 -4.73 -6.33
CA HIS A 17 -29.67 -4.87 -5.04
C HIS A 17 -28.80 -6.14 -4.98
N ALA A 18 -29.28 -7.28 -5.51
CA ALA A 18 -28.50 -8.51 -5.56
C ALA A 18 -27.25 -8.37 -6.44
N VAL A 19 -27.34 -7.67 -7.58
CA VAL A 19 -26.21 -7.37 -8.48
C VAL A 19 -25.18 -6.47 -7.78
N HIS A 20 -25.63 -5.46 -7.04
CA HIS A 20 -24.72 -4.56 -6.31
C HIS A 20 -24.00 -5.29 -5.16
N ILE A 21 -24.71 -6.09 -4.38
CA ILE A 21 -24.14 -6.91 -3.30
C ILE A 21 -23.13 -7.92 -3.87
N GLY A 22 -23.45 -8.58 -4.99
CA GLY A 22 -22.55 -9.51 -5.66
C GLY A 22 -21.24 -8.87 -6.14
N LYS A 23 -21.30 -7.63 -6.64
CA LYS A 23 -20.09 -6.86 -7.01
C LYS A 23 -19.23 -6.51 -5.79
N ILE A 24 -19.85 -6.12 -4.67
CA ILE A 24 -19.12 -5.82 -3.42
C ILE A 24 -18.45 -7.09 -2.86
N GLN A 25 -19.15 -8.25 -2.87
CA GLN A 25 -18.56 -9.54 -2.46
C GLN A 25 -17.39 -9.97 -3.36
N SER A 26 -17.50 -9.76 -4.68
CA SER A 26 -16.39 -10.04 -5.63
C SER A 26 -15.18 -9.15 -5.41
N LEU A 27 -15.36 -7.90 -4.98
CA LEU A 27 -14.24 -7.00 -4.70
C LEU A 27 -13.53 -7.38 -3.39
N LEU A 28 -14.27 -7.77 -2.34
CA LEU A 28 -13.69 -8.24 -1.08
C LEU A 28 -12.86 -9.51 -1.24
N SER A 29 -13.26 -10.44 -2.12
CA SER A 29 -12.50 -11.68 -2.39
C SER A 29 -11.21 -11.45 -3.18
N THR A 30 -11.10 -10.32 -3.88
CA THR A 30 -9.89 -9.94 -4.65
C THR A 30 -8.92 -9.11 -3.82
N VAL A 31 -9.41 -8.40 -2.80
CA VAL A 31 -8.60 -7.50 -1.95
C VAL A 31 -8.06 -8.20 -0.70
N LEU A 32 -8.70 -9.28 -0.23
CA LEU A 32 -8.20 -10.08 0.87
C LEU A 32 -7.29 -11.21 0.37
N PRO A 33 -6.05 -11.36 0.88
CA PRO A 33 -5.22 -12.51 0.56
C PRO A 33 -5.92 -13.79 1.04
N GLN A 34 -6.17 -14.71 0.09
CA GLN A 34 -6.74 -16.03 0.34
C GLN A 34 -5.86 -16.79 1.33
N VAL A 35 -6.30 -16.91 2.58
CA VAL A 35 -5.66 -17.75 3.59
C VAL A 35 -6.11 -19.19 3.39
N ASP A 36 -5.32 -19.95 2.62
CA ASP A 36 -5.58 -21.37 2.36
C ASP A 36 -5.51 -22.21 3.64
N LYS A 37 -6.66 -22.73 4.09
CA LYS A 37 -6.79 -23.61 5.26
C LYS A 37 -6.74 -25.09 4.83
N LYS A 38 -5.56 -25.64 4.50
CA LYS A 38 -5.30 -27.11 4.50
C LYS A 38 -3.85 -27.47 4.16
N SER A 39 -3.01 -27.76 5.16
CA SER A 39 -2.08 -28.92 5.13
C SER A 39 -1.45 -29.16 6.51
N PRO A 40 -1.52 -30.37 7.08
CA PRO A 40 -0.73 -30.72 8.26
C PRO A 40 0.69 -31.10 7.82
N GLY A 41 1.72 -30.61 8.52
CA GLY A 41 3.10 -31.14 8.40
C GLY A 41 4.12 -30.35 7.56
N ARG A 42 3.92 -29.06 7.28
CA ARG A 42 5.00 -28.20 6.73
C ARG A 42 5.64 -27.34 7.83
N ASN A 43 6.96 -27.47 7.97
CA ASN A 43 7.86 -26.69 8.82
C ASN A 43 7.49 -25.18 8.76
N PRO A 44 7.36 -24.45 9.90
CA PRO A 44 6.86 -23.06 9.97
C PRO A 44 7.87 -22.02 9.43
N LYS A 45 8.48 -22.27 8.27
CA LYS A 45 9.15 -21.23 7.50
C LYS A 45 8.05 -20.38 6.86
N ARG A 46 7.55 -19.44 7.67
CA ARG A 46 6.80 -18.23 7.31
C ARG A 46 6.45 -18.17 5.83
N TYR A 47 5.20 -18.47 5.46
CA TYR A 47 4.58 -17.75 4.35
C TYR A 47 4.51 -16.27 4.78
N LYS A 48 5.64 -15.56 4.69
CA LYS A 48 5.63 -14.12 4.62
C LYS A 48 4.92 -13.83 3.30
N ALA A 49 3.67 -13.40 3.36
CA ALA A 49 3.12 -12.64 2.26
C ALA A 49 4.17 -11.58 1.89
N LEU A 50 4.71 -11.67 0.67
CA LEU A 50 5.76 -10.76 0.22
C LEU A 50 5.11 -9.39 0.08
N LEU A 51 5.26 -8.56 1.12
CA LEU A 51 4.83 -7.18 1.08
C LEU A 51 5.68 -6.43 0.05
N THR A 52 5.06 -5.54 -0.72
CA THR A 52 5.76 -4.70 -1.70
C THR A 52 5.99 -3.31 -1.12
N CYS A 53 7.23 -2.81 -1.24
CA CYS A 53 7.59 -1.46 -0.79
C CYS A 53 6.90 -0.41 -1.66
N VAL A 54 6.02 0.39 -1.07
CA VAL A 54 5.24 1.42 -1.81
C VAL A 54 6.12 2.51 -2.42
N ILE A 55 7.35 2.67 -1.93
CA ILE A 55 8.30 3.67 -2.43
C ILE A 55 9.01 3.21 -3.70
N CYS A 56 9.49 1.98 -3.73
CA CYS A 56 10.43 1.52 -4.78
C CYS A 56 10.12 0.14 -5.34
N THR A 57 8.96 -0.42 -5.03
CA THR A 57 8.45 -1.71 -5.53
C THR A 57 9.30 -2.95 -5.23
N GLY A 58 10.39 -2.85 -4.46
CA GLY A 58 11.13 -4.00 -3.96
C GLY A 58 10.49 -4.65 -2.73
N ASP A 59 11.10 -5.72 -2.22
CA ASP A 59 10.57 -6.48 -1.09
C ASP A 59 10.51 -5.66 0.20
N ALA A 60 9.32 -5.56 0.78
CA ALA A 60 9.08 -4.93 2.07
C ALA A 60 9.07 -5.96 3.21
N HIS A 61 9.50 -5.50 4.37
CA HIS A 61 9.62 -6.34 5.57
C HIS A 61 8.59 -5.97 6.65
N GLY A 62 7.75 -4.97 6.39
CA GLY A 62 6.72 -4.47 7.28
C GLY A 62 6.47 -2.98 7.11
N TYR A 63 5.77 -2.40 8.08
CA TYR A 63 5.56 -0.96 8.20
C TYR A 63 6.80 -0.31 8.82
N ASN A 64 7.27 0.79 8.23
CA ASN A 64 8.28 1.65 8.82
C ASN A 64 7.85 3.10 8.67
N PHE A 65 7.86 3.85 9.77
CA PHE A 65 7.42 5.24 9.80
C PHE A 65 6.02 5.41 9.18
N ASP A 66 5.08 4.50 9.47
CA ASP A 66 3.69 4.51 8.97
C ASP A 66 3.47 4.09 7.50
N ALA A 67 4.49 3.53 6.83
CA ALA A 67 4.32 3.01 5.46
C ALA A 67 5.00 1.64 5.23
N ILE A 68 4.35 0.77 4.44
CA ILE A 68 4.92 -0.52 4.02
C ILE A 68 6.16 -0.27 3.16
N SER A 69 7.34 -0.64 3.68
CA SER A 69 8.60 -0.28 3.03
C SER A 69 9.71 -1.31 3.23
N CYS A 70 10.65 -1.32 2.29
CA CYS A 70 11.88 -2.11 2.37
C CYS A 70 12.91 -1.46 3.30
N GLU A 71 13.90 -2.24 3.76
CA GLU A 71 14.93 -1.76 4.70
C GLU A 71 15.74 -0.59 4.12
N SER A 72 15.99 -0.59 2.81
CA SER A 72 16.70 0.53 2.17
C SER A 72 15.91 1.84 2.21
N CYS A 73 14.59 1.80 2.03
CA CYS A 73 13.75 3.01 2.09
C CYS A 73 13.55 3.49 3.52
N LYS A 74 13.40 2.58 4.48
CA LYS A 74 13.44 2.88 5.92
C LYS A 74 14.73 3.61 6.31
N ALA A 75 15.89 3.03 6.00
CA ALA A 75 17.19 3.61 6.34
C ALA A 75 17.49 4.91 5.57
N PHE A 76 16.96 5.05 4.36
CA PHE A 76 17.01 6.29 3.61
C PHE A 76 16.17 7.38 4.29
N PHE A 77 14.91 7.09 4.62
CA PHE A 77 14.00 8.05 5.24
C PHE A 77 14.55 8.56 6.57
N ARG A 78 14.94 7.66 7.48
CA ARG A 78 15.54 8.03 8.78
C ARG A 78 16.70 9.02 8.66
N ARG A 79 17.58 8.86 7.66
CA ARG A 79 18.76 9.72 7.47
C ARG A 79 18.45 11.08 6.83
N ASN A 80 17.33 11.20 6.11
CA ASN A 80 17.09 12.33 5.22
C ASN A 80 15.84 13.15 5.57
N ALA A 81 14.85 12.57 6.28
CA ALA A 81 13.56 13.23 6.50
C ALA A 81 13.61 14.45 7.44
N LEU A 82 14.65 14.55 8.28
CA LEU A 82 14.90 15.71 9.15
C LEU A 82 15.92 16.70 8.56
N GLN A 83 16.48 16.42 7.38
CA GLN A 83 17.43 17.32 6.74
C GLN A 83 16.68 18.45 6.00
N PRO A 84 17.27 19.67 5.92
CA PRO A 84 16.67 20.78 5.18
C PRO A 84 16.41 20.41 3.70
N ALA A 85 15.28 20.83 3.16
CA ALA A 85 14.84 20.49 1.81
C ALA A 85 15.83 20.97 0.74
N GLU A 86 16.52 22.09 0.99
CA GLU A 86 17.49 22.74 0.11
C GLU A 86 18.71 21.83 -0.17
N LYS A 87 19.01 20.88 0.73
CA LYS A 87 20.07 19.88 0.52
C LYS A 87 19.73 18.90 -0.60
N PHE A 88 18.45 18.76 -0.97
CA PHE A 88 17.98 17.81 -1.96
C PHE A 88 17.60 18.51 -3.27
N LYS A 89 18.54 18.56 -4.20
CA LYS A 89 18.27 19.04 -5.57
C LYS A 89 17.99 17.88 -6.52
N CYS A 90 16.89 17.98 -7.27
CA CYS A 90 16.65 17.10 -8.41
C CYS A 90 17.45 17.61 -9.60
N ARG A 91 18.06 16.70 -10.38
CA ARG A 91 18.77 17.01 -11.63
C ARG A 91 17.93 16.79 -12.88
N GLY A 92 16.72 16.23 -12.73
CA GLY A 92 15.75 16.03 -13.80
C GLY A 92 14.54 16.94 -13.63
N THR A 93 13.36 16.46 -14.03
CA THR A 93 12.08 17.20 -14.05
C THR A 93 11.36 17.30 -12.70
N GLY A 94 11.95 16.74 -11.63
CA GLY A 94 11.27 16.63 -10.33
C GLY A 94 10.35 15.42 -10.19
N SER A 95 10.19 14.60 -11.23
CA SER A 95 9.32 13.42 -11.26
C SER A 95 10.08 12.11 -11.55
N CYS A 96 11.31 11.97 -11.04
CA CYS A 96 12.14 10.80 -11.34
C CYS A 96 11.50 9.48 -10.88
N ASP A 97 11.54 8.46 -11.73
CA ASP A 97 11.09 7.11 -11.37
C ASP A 97 11.92 6.51 -10.23
N VAL A 98 11.22 6.22 -9.14
CA VAL A 98 11.75 5.54 -7.95
C VAL A 98 11.35 4.08 -7.99
N THR A 99 12.22 3.24 -8.57
CA THR A 99 12.11 1.77 -8.60
C THR A 99 13.24 1.13 -7.81
N PHE A 100 13.22 -0.18 -7.62
CA PHE A 100 14.25 -0.90 -6.85
C PHE A 100 15.67 -0.61 -7.35
N ASN A 101 15.85 -0.61 -8.68
CA ASN A 101 17.12 -0.35 -9.36
C ASN A 101 17.44 1.15 -9.46
N ALA A 102 16.42 1.99 -9.61
CA ALA A 102 16.59 3.42 -9.90
C ALA A 102 16.55 4.35 -8.68
N ARG A 103 16.10 3.88 -7.52
CA ARG A 103 15.87 4.70 -6.31
C ARG A 103 17.09 5.48 -5.81
N LYS A 104 18.31 5.13 -6.23
CA LYS A 104 19.54 5.86 -5.87
C LYS A 104 19.79 7.09 -6.74
N ARG A 105 19.15 7.20 -7.92
CA ARG A 105 19.40 8.27 -8.91
C ARG A 105 19.05 9.67 -8.40
N CYS A 106 17.94 9.81 -7.67
CA CYS A 106 17.47 11.11 -7.19
C CYS A 106 17.03 11.03 -5.73
N LYS A 107 17.84 11.60 -4.82
CA LYS A 107 17.49 11.66 -3.38
C LYS A 107 16.23 12.51 -3.16
N ARG A 108 16.06 13.62 -3.87
CA ARG A 108 14.90 14.51 -3.75
C ARG A 108 13.60 13.76 -4.03
N CYS A 109 13.44 13.23 -5.25
CA CYS A 109 12.22 12.51 -5.64
C CYS A 109 11.97 11.26 -4.78
N ARG A 110 13.02 10.57 -4.32
CA ARG A 110 12.86 9.46 -3.37
C ARG A 110 12.29 9.93 -2.03
N LEU A 111 12.80 11.04 -1.48
CA LEU A 111 12.31 11.58 -0.21
C LEU A 111 10.88 12.13 -0.35
N GLU A 112 10.59 12.84 -1.44
CA GLU A 112 9.23 13.30 -1.79
C GLU A 112 8.27 12.11 -1.86
N LYS A 113 8.64 11.02 -2.54
CA LYS A 113 7.80 9.82 -2.60
C LYS A 113 7.62 9.15 -1.24
N CYS A 114 8.64 9.13 -0.38
CA CYS A 114 8.50 8.67 1.01
C CYS A 114 7.40 9.43 1.74
N LEU A 115 7.46 10.77 1.75
CA LEU A 115 6.48 11.62 2.41
C LEU A 115 5.09 11.47 1.78
N ALA A 116 5.01 11.49 0.45
CA ALA A 116 3.76 11.34 -0.29
C ALA A 116 3.09 9.97 -0.09
N SER A 117 3.87 8.93 0.23
CA SER A 117 3.34 7.59 0.55
C SER A 117 3.00 7.41 2.03
N GLY A 118 2.99 8.48 2.82
CA GLY A 118 2.60 8.47 4.23
C GLY A 118 3.74 8.21 5.21
N MET A 119 5.02 8.26 4.80
CA MET A 119 6.10 8.12 5.78
C MET A 119 6.16 9.35 6.70
N ARG A 120 6.05 9.14 8.01
CA ARG A 120 5.96 10.19 9.02
C ARG A 120 7.30 10.44 9.71
N LYS A 121 7.86 11.64 9.53
CA LYS A 121 9.15 12.03 10.12
C LYS A 121 9.08 12.17 11.64
N GLU A 122 7.89 12.35 12.20
CA GLU A 122 7.61 12.47 13.64
C GLU A 122 7.95 11.18 14.40
N TRP A 123 8.02 10.04 13.70
CA TRP A 123 8.39 8.74 14.26
C TRP A 123 9.91 8.50 14.27
N ILE A 124 10.70 9.48 13.84
CA ILE A 124 12.16 9.45 13.97
C ILE A 124 12.47 10.05 15.34
N LEU A 125 12.86 9.20 16.30
CA LEU A 125 13.35 9.63 17.60
C LEU A 125 14.56 10.57 17.38
N SER A 126 14.44 11.81 17.83
CA SER A 126 15.59 12.68 18.03
C SER A 126 16.15 12.41 19.42
N ASP A 127 17.48 12.47 19.59
CA ASP A 127 18.20 12.27 20.86
C ASP A 127 17.92 13.36 21.92
N LYS A 128 16.71 13.92 21.98
CA LYS A 128 16.27 14.87 23.00
C LYS A 128 15.57 14.13 24.13
N GLU A 129 16.38 13.47 24.96
CA GLU A 129 16.18 13.37 26.41
C GLU A 129 17.50 13.68 27.10
#